data_AF-A0A1V5N1G8-F1
#
_entry.id   AF-A0A1V5N1G8-F1
#
_cell.length_a   1.000
_cell.length_b   1.000
_cell.length_c   1.000
_cell.angle_alpha   90.00
_cell.angle_beta   90.00
_cell.angle_gamma   90.00
#
_symmetry.space_group_name_H-M   'P 1'
#
loop_
_entity.id
_entity.type
_entity.pdbx_description
1 polymer ?
#
loop_
_entity_poly.entity_id
_entity_poly.type
_entity_poly.pdbx_seq_one_letter_code
_entity_poly.pdbx_strand_id
1 'polypeptide(L)'
;MRITNEGSNYADNFAGTRWVGSACRNLSTYFGYEPAGEVNERGIAARIYNAAASGADELFVYDNPPAGERGAIYARYHSLLVKREPKIPVAVFLSKTAQELGLLTDLYPHAVVFRDYTDFDYLDESLIEQGFLDRYQVLVWTDGAVTEEKTLQQIEKWALAGGSLYCYIQPQTVEGRLWKLPAKDFAVSPSSLASFFEQIALSHAGLIPDGRADKVYWTRFKNDSVLILNFSDQVYEINNHKIEPGGIGEFQPDGKN
;
A
#
# COMPACT_ATOMS: atom_id res chain seq x y z
N MET A 1 3.37 0.79 -18.26
CA MET A 1 3.02 -0.63 -18.13
C MET A 1 1.59 -0.77 -17.65
N ARG A 2 0.85 -1.80 -18.09
CA ARG A 2 -0.48 -2.10 -17.51
C ARG A 2 -0.41 -3.47 -16.86
N ILE A 3 -0.78 -3.56 -15.58
CA ILE A 3 -0.74 -4.82 -14.82
C ILE A 3 -2.14 -5.41 -14.70
N THR A 4 -2.24 -6.71 -15.00
CA THR A 4 -3.48 -7.48 -14.97
C THR A 4 -3.53 -8.30 -13.69
N ASN A 5 -4.14 -7.77 -12.62
CA ASN A 5 -4.37 -8.56 -11.39
C ASN A 5 -5.65 -8.20 -10.62
N GLU A 6 -6.40 -7.18 -11.04
CA GLU A 6 -7.52 -6.71 -10.21
C GLU A 6 -8.75 -7.63 -10.31
N GLY A 7 -9.55 -7.65 -9.25
CA GLY A 7 -10.89 -8.21 -9.19
C GLY A 7 -11.77 -7.31 -8.32
N SER A 8 -12.63 -7.92 -7.51
CA SER A 8 -13.61 -7.19 -6.70
C SER A 8 -13.12 -6.79 -5.30
N ASN A 9 -12.06 -7.41 -4.77
CA ASN A 9 -11.55 -7.14 -3.44
C ASN A 9 -10.47 -6.05 -3.49
N TYR A 10 -10.72 -4.90 -2.86
CA TYR A 10 -9.77 -3.78 -2.85
C TYR A 10 -8.42 -4.14 -2.24
N ALA A 11 -8.39 -4.84 -1.10
CA ALA A 11 -7.13 -5.10 -0.41
C ALA A 11 -6.22 -6.04 -1.20
N ASP A 12 -6.81 -7.03 -1.90
CA ASP A 12 -6.09 -7.91 -2.82
C ASP A 12 -5.60 -7.13 -4.05
N ASN A 13 -6.47 -6.31 -4.66
CA ASN A 13 -6.09 -5.44 -5.78
C ASN A 13 -4.91 -4.55 -5.40
N PHE A 14 -4.98 -3.92 -4.22
CA PHE A 14 -3.91 -3.12 -3.68
C PHE A 14 -2.63 -3.93 -3.56
N ALA A 15 -2.63 -5.00 -2.76
CA ALA A 15 -1.43 -5.77 -2.44
C ALA A 15 -0.74 -6.30 -3.71
N GLY A 16 -1.52 -6.76 -4.70
CA GLY A 16 -1.01 -7.23 -5.97
C GLY A 16 -0.49 -6.09 -6.86
N THR A 17 -1.32 -5.07 -7.13
CA THR A 17 -0.96 -4.03 -8.12
C THR A 17 0.11 -3.08 -7.59
N ARG A 18 0.21 -2.96 -6.26
CA ARG A 18 1.13 -2.04 -5.60
C ARG A 18 2.58 -2.38 -5.89
N TRP A 19 2.96 -3.63 -6.15
CA TRP A 19 4.32 -3.95 -6.59
C TRP A 19 4.72 -3.15 -7.84
N VAL A 20 3.94 -3.26 -8.91
CA VAL A 20 4.20 -2.53 -10.16
C VAL A 20 4.04 -1.01 -9.95
N GLY A 21 3.01 -0.58 -9.20
CA GLY A 21 2.80 0.83 -8.89
C GLY A 21 3.98 1.47 -8.15
N SER A 22 4.56 0.75 -7.18
CA SER A 22 5.70 1.22 -6.37
C SER A 22 6.95 1.41 -7.22
N ALA A 23 7.27 0.42 -8.05
CA ALA A 23 8.40 0.50 -8.96
C ALA A 23 8.21 1.65 -9.96
N CYS A 24 7.02 1.77 -10.57
CA CYS A 24 6.74 2.81 -11.54
C CYS A 24 6.80 4.22 -10.93
N ARG A 25 6.26 4.42 -9.73
CA ARG A 25 6.36 5.71 -9.03
C ARG A 25 7.80 6.06 -8.67
N ASN A 26 8.58 5.09 -8.17
CA ASN A 26 9.97 5.36 -7.84
C ASN A 26 10.79 5.73 -9.07
N LEU A 27 10.60 5.01 -10.16
CA LEU A 27 11.27 5.20 -11.45
C LEU A 27 10.63 6.29 -12.32
N SER A 28 9.59 6.98 -11.84
CA SER A 28 8.89 8.04 -12.56
C SER A 28 8.40 7.64 -13.95
N THR A 29 7.76 6.47 -14.06
CA THR A 29 7.23 5.94 -15.32
C THR A 29 5.74 5.62 -15.23
N TYR A 30 5.13 5.40 -16.40
CA TYR A 30 3.69 5.19 -16.56
C TYR A 30 3.23 3.84 -16.00
N PHE A 31 2.09 3.82 -15.31
CA PHE A 31 1.39 2.59 -14.98
C PHE A 31 -0.14 2.69 -15.00
N GLY A 32 -0.79 1.56 -15.27
CA GLY A 32 -2.24 1.43 -15.20
C GLY A 32 -2.69 0.04 -14.75
N TYR A 33 -3.97 -0.10 -14.47
CA TYR A 33 -4.55 -1.32 -13.90
C TYR A 33 -5.61 -1.96 -14.80
N GLU A 34 -5.58 -3.29 -14.84
CA GLU A 34 -6.48 -4.13 -15.61
C GLU A 34 -7.00 -5.26 -14.72
N PRO A 35 -8.28 -5.67 -14.85
CA PRO A 35 -8.79 -6.77 -14.06
C PRO A 35 -8.32 -8.12 -14.64
N ALA A 36 -7.90 -9.03 -13.75
CA ALA A 36 -7.62 -10.43 -14.05
C ALA A 36 -8.76 -11.37 -13.62
N GLY A 37 -9.66 -10.90 -12.75
CA GLY A 37 -10.77 -11.67 -12.21
C GLY A 37 -12.13 -11.02 -12.45
N GLU A 38 -13.16 -11.65 -11.89
CA GLU A 38 -14.53 -11.14 -11.96
C GLU A 38 -14.69 -9.84 -11.15
N VAL A 39 -15.40 -8.87 -11.74
CA VAL A 39 -15.63 -7.54 -11.15
C VAL A 39 -17.12 -7.33 -10.96
N ASN A 40 -17.59 -7.41 -9.71
CA ASN A 40 -18.95 -7.01 -9.32
C ASN A 40 -19.05 -5.48 -9.10
N GLU A 41 -20.22 -5.01 -8.74
CA GLU A 41 -20.56 -3.59 -8.55
C GLU A 41 -19.66 -2.91 -7.50
N ARG A 42 -19.47 -3.56 -6.36
CA ARG A 42 -18.56 -3.11 -5.30
C ARG A 42 -17.11 -3.08 -5.79
N GLY A 43 -16.74 -4.04 -6.62
CA GLY A 43 -15.45 -4.13 -7.30
C GLY A 43 -15.18 -2.97 -8.25
N ILE A 44 -16.18 -2.44 -8.96
CA ILE A 44 -16.00 -1.26 -9.81
C ILE A 44 -15.52 -0.07 -8.97
N ALA A 45 -16.19 0.22 -7.86
CA ALA A 45 -15.79 1.30 -6.96
C ALA A 45 -14.39 1.06 -6.38
N ALA A 46 -14.10 -0.16 -5.92
CA ALA A 46 -12.77 -0.53 -5.43
C ALA A 46 -11.66 -0.28 -6.46
N ARG A 47 -11.88 -0.60 -7.73
CA ARG A 47 -10.91 -0.41 -8.81
C ARG A 47 -10.74 1.06 -9.21
N ILE A 48 -11.83 1.83 -9.25
CA ILE A 48 -11.77 3.29 -9.45
C ILE A 48 -10.97 3.94 -8.31
N TYR A 49 -11.27 3.56 -7.06
CA TYR A 49 -10.51 4.02 -5.91
C TYR A 49 -9.04 3.62 -6.03
N ASN A 50 -8.73 2.35 -6.33
CA ASN A 50 -7.34 1.89 -6.41
C ASN A 50 -6.52 2.65 -7.47
N ALA A 51 -7.09 2.90 -8.65
CA ALA A 51 -6.44 3.68 -9.69
C ALA A 51 -6.17 5.12 -9.23
N ALA A 52 -7.18 5.81 -8.67
CA ALA A 52 -7.07 7.18 -8.19
C ALA A 52 -6.08 7.30 -7.00
N ALA A 53 -6.26 6.44 -5.99
CA ALA A 53 -5.43 6.38 -4.79
C ALA A 53 -3.97 6.06 -5.11
N SER A 54 -3.73 5.19 -6.09
CA SER A 54 -2.35 4.86 -6.50
C SER A 54 -1.71 5.95 -7.36
N GLY A 55 -2.48 6.88 -7.92
CA GLY A 55 -1.98 7.83 -8.91
C GLY A 55 -1.69 7.16 -10.25
N ALA A 56 -2.46 6.14 -10.61
CA ALA A 56 -2.36 5.44 -11.88
C ALA A 56 -2.69 6.38 -13.05
N ASP A 57 -2.05 6.14 -14.19
CA ASP A 57 -2.27 6.88 -15.42
C ASP A 57 -3.48 6.34 -16.21
N GLU A 58 -3.88 5.09 -15.96
CA GLU A 58 -4.97 4.42 -16.66
C GLU A 58 -5.68 3.40 -15.77
N LEU A 59 -7.01 3.32 -15.94
CA LEU A 59 -7.83 2.21 -15.49
C LEU A 59 -8.50 1.58 -16.71
N PHE A 60 -8.16 0.32 -17.00
CA PHE A 60 -8.81 -0.45 -18.04
C PHE A 60 -10.07 -1.15 -17.50
N VAL A 61 -11.15 -1.15 -18.27
CA VAL A 61 -12.42 -1.81 -17.93
C VAL A 61 -12.97 -2.58 -19.14
N TYR A 62 -13.59 -3.73 -18.89
CA TYR A 62 -14.24 -4.53 -19.93
C TYR A 62 -15.71 -4.11 -20.20
N ASP A 63 -16.30 -3.29 -19.32
CA ASP A 63 -17.66 -2.77 -19.51
C ASP A 63 -17.69 -1.78 -20.68
N ASN A 64 -18.24 -2.18 -21.83
CA ASN A 64 -18.28 -1.33 -23.03
C ASN A 64 -19.51 -1.57 -23.94
N PRO A 65 -20.46 -0.63 -24.03
CA PRO A 65 -20.60 0.54 -23.14
C PRO A 65 -21.08 0.10 -21.75
N PRO A 66 -20.67 0.78 -20.67
CA PRO A 66 -21.23 0.52 -19.35
C PRO A 66 -22.71 0.93 -19.30
N ALA A 67 -23.56 0.08 -18.71
CA ALA A 67 -25.00 0.29 -18.62
C ALA A 67 -25.57 -0.21 -17.27
N GLY A 68 -26.83 0.14 -16.99
CA GLY A 68 -27.51 -0.29 -15.76
C GLY A 68 -26.83 0.21 -14.48
N GLU A 69 -26.84 -0.62 -13.43
CA GLU A 69 -26.23 -0.31 -12.13
C GLU A 69 -24.72 -0.04 -12.27
N ARG A 70 -24.01 -0.86 -13.04
CA ARG A 70 -22.57 -0.70 -13.31
C ARG A 70 -22.28 0.65 -13.96
N GLY A 71 -23.08 1.05 -14.96
CA GLY A 71 -23.01 2.36 -15.59
C GLY A 71 -23.26 3.52 -14.63
N ALA A 72 -24.19 3.36 -13.68
CA ALA A 72 -24.43 4.38 -12.65
C ALA A 72 -23.24 4.55 -11.69
N ILE A 73 -22.49 3.48 -11.39
CA ILE A 73 -21.27 3.54 -10.56
C ILE A 73 -20.16 4.31 -11.30
N TYR A 74 -19.93 4.01 -12.58
CA TYR A 74 -18.99 4.79 -13.39
C TYR A 74 -19.41 6.25 -13.48
N ALA A 75 -20.68 6.53 -13.76
CA ALA A 75 -21.19 7.90 -13.81
C ALA A 75 -20.97 8.64 -12.48
N ARG A 76 -21.12 7.95 -11.34
CA ARG A 76 -20.90 8.53 -10.01
C ARG A 76 -19.43 8.86 -9.72
N TYR A 77 -18.50 7.99 -10.11
CA TYR A 77 -17.10 8.07 -9.66
C TYR A 77 -16.06 8.37 -10.74
N HIS A 78 -16.44 8.46 -12.02
CA HIS A 78 -15.48 8.72 -13.11
C HIS A 78 -14.67 10.01 -12.93
N SER A 79 -15.23 11.03 -12.27
CA SER A 79 -14.52 12.28 -11.98
C SER A 79 -13.32 12.10 -11.04
N LEU A 80 -13.25 10.98 -10.31
CA LEU A 80 -12.11 10.62 -9.46
C LEU A 80 -10.92 10.06 -10.27
N LEU A 81 -11.13 9.64 -11.52
CA LEU A 81 -10.09 9.11 -12.41
C LEU A 81 -9.25 10.24 -13.02
N VAL A 82 -8.61 10.98 -12.14
CA VAL A 82 -7.66 12.04 -12.44
C VAL A 82 -6.32 11.69 -11.82
N LYS A 83 -5.23 12.04 -12.51
CA LYS A 83 -3.89 11.76 -11.99
C LYS A 83 -3.67 12.53 -10.69
N ARG A 84 -3.31 11.82 -9.63
CA ARG A 84 -3.08 12.32 -8.27
C ARG A 84 -1.70 11.91 -7.79
N GLU A 85 -1.18 12.60 -6.80
CA GLU A 85 0.11 12.28 -6.17
C GLU A 85 -0.12 11.81 -4.74
N PRO A 86 -0.16 10.49 -4.48
CA PRO A 86 -0.31 9.98 -3.12
C PRO A 86 0.93 10.30 -2.27
N LYS A 87 0.68 10.55 -0.99
CA LYS A 87 1.70 10.79 0.03
C LYS A 87 1.95 9.48 0.76
N ILE A 88 3.05 8.83 0.45
CA ILE A 88 3.38 7.47 0.93
C ILE A 88 4.67 7.53 1.75
N PRO A 89 4.59 7.64 3.08
CA PRO A 89 5.78 7.70 3.93
C PRO A 89 6.32 6.31 4.33
N VAL A 90 5.62 5.22 3.99
CA VAL A 90 5.95 3.86 4.43
C VAL A 90 6.37 3.00 3.24
N ALA A 91 7.47 2.27 3.40
CA ALA A 91 7.90 1.20 2.51
C ALA A 91 7.74 -0.17 3.19
N VAL A 92 7.38 -1.17 2.41
CA VAL A 92 7.45 -2.59 2.77
C VAL A 92 8.61 -3.20 1.99
N PHE A 93 9.54 -3.84 2.68
CA PHE A 93 10.65 -4.52 2.02
C PHE A 93 10.14 -5.79 1.32
N LEU A 94 10.40 -5.87 0.03
CA LEU A 94 10.16 -7.01 -0.82
C LEU A 94 11.51 -7.61 -1.17
N SER A 95 11.92 -8.63 -0.41
CA SER A 95 13.18 -9.31 -0.72
C SER A 95 13.06 -10.10 -2.01
N LYS A 96 13.67 -9.60 -3.09
CA LYS A 96 13.80 -10.31 -4.35
C LYS A 96 14.71 -11.52 -4.19
N THR A 97 15.73 -11.41 -3.34
CA THR A 97 16.58 -12.56 -2.99
C THR A 97 15.76 -13.70 -2.37
N ALA A 98 14.90 -13.40 -1.41
CA ALA A 98 14.02 -14.40 -0.82
C ALA A 98 13.01 -14.93 -1.85
N GLN A 99 12.49 -14.06 -2.72
CA GLN A 99 11.60 -14.48 -3.82
C GLN A 99 12.26 -15.51 -4.74
N GLU A 100 13.47 -15.22 -5.22
CA GLU A 100 14.22 -16.08 -6.14
C GLU A 100 14.59 -17.43 -5.50
N LEU A 101 14.77 -17.46 -4.18
CA LEU A 101 14.97 -18.67 -3.40
C LEU A 101 13.67 -19.41 -3.04
N GLY A 102 12.49 -18.86 -3.38
CA GLY A 102 11.19 -19.45 -3.02
C GLY A 102 10.85 -19.35 -1.53
N LEU A 103 11.38 -18.34 -0.84
CA LEU A 103 11.26 -18.11 0.60
C LEU A 103 10.27 -16.98 0.96
N LEU A 104 9.55 -16.41 -0.01
CA LEU A 104 8.40 -15.54 0.26
C LEU A 104 7.14 -16.39 0.37
N THR A 105 6.52 -16.39 1.55
CA THR A 105 5.32 -17.18 1.85
C THR A 105 4.10 -16.30 2.10
N ASP A 106 4.26 -15.24 2.87
CA ASP A 106 3.17 -14.51 3.51
C ASP A 106 3.17 -13.01 3.21
N LEU A 107 4.11 -12.50 2.41
CA LEU A 107 4.20 -11.08 2.07
C LEU A 107 2.87 -10.49 1.57
N TYR A 108 2.19 -11.17 0.65
CA TYR A 108 0.91 -10.70 0.09
C TYR A 108 -0.22 -10.69 1.14
N PRO A 109 -0.51 -11.79 1.86
CA PRO A 109 -1.43 -11.76 2.99
C PRO A 109 -1.10 -10.66 4.03
N HIS A 110 0.18 -10.46 4.33
CA HIS A 110 0.61 -9.41 5.25
C HIS A 110 0.31 -8.01 4.72
N ALA A 111 0.55 -7.78 3.43
CA ALA A 111 0.27 -6.53 2.74
C ALA A 111 -1.23 -6.21 2.68
N VAL A 112 -2.08 -7.22 2.44
CA VAL A 112 -3.55 -7.10 2.49
C VAL A 112 -4.00 -6.57 3.85
N VAL A 113 -3.46 -7.12 4.94
CA VAL A 113 -3.77 -6.66 6.31
C VAL A 113 -3.19 -5.28 6.58
N PHE A 114 -1.94 -5.03 6.20
CA PHE A 114 -1.28 -3.76 6.49
C PHE A 114 -1.91 -2.58 5.75
N ARG A 115 -2.51 -2.82 4.59
CA ARG A 115 -3.19 -1.77 3.82
C ARG A 115 -4.33 -1.13 4.61
N ASP A 116 -4.96 -1.86 5.52
CA ASP A 116 -6.01 -1.28 6.36
C ASP A 116 -5.48 -0.22 7.33
N TYR A 117 -4.17 -0.20 7.61
CA TYR A 117 -3.54 0.78 8.49
C TYR A 117 -2.95 1.97 7.74
N THR A 118 -2.42 1.76 6.53
CA THR A 118 -1.70 2.82 5.81
C THR A 118 -1.56 2.51 4.33
N ASP A 119 -1.26 3.56 3.57
CA ASP A 119 -0.71 3.42 2.23
C ASP A 119 0.79 3.13 2.31
N PHE A 120 1.29 2.26 1.43
CA PHE A 120 2.72 1.90 1.35
C PHE A 120 3.15 1.60 -0.09
N ASP A 121 4.47 1.63 -0.28
CA ASP A 121 5.16 1.12 -1.48
C ASP A 121 5.97 -0.13 -1.13
N TYR A 122 6.16 -1.02 -2.10
CA TYR A 122 7.20 -2.03 -2.01
C TYR A 122 8.53 -1.49 -2.48
N LEU A 123 9.60 -1.81 -1.75
CA LEU A 123 10.97 -1.62 -2.19
C LEU A 123 11.70 -2.95 -2.19
N ASP A 124 12.34 -3.26 -3.32
CA ASP A 124 13.27 -4.37 -3.44
C ASP A 124 14.72 -3.90 -3.32
N GLU A 125 15.66 -4.84 -3.34
CA GLU A 125 17.09 -4.58 -3.30
C GLU A 125 17.55 -3.60 -4.39
N SER A 126 16.96 -3.67 -5.60
CA SER A 126 17.36 -2.82 -6.73
C SER A 126 16.92 -1.38 -6.53
N LEU A 127 15.76 -1.14 -5.92
CA LEU A 127 15.28 0.20 -5.58
C LEU A 127 16.03 0.78 -4.38
N ILE A 128 16.35 -0.04 -3.37
CA ILE A 128 17.18 0.38 -2.22
C ILE A 128 18.59 0.73 -2.70
N GLU A 129 19.18 -0.05 -3.61
CA GLU A 129 20.51 0.21 -4.18
C GLU A 129 20.60 1.55 -4.91
N GLN A 130 19.49 1.99 -5.51
CA GLN A 130 19.36 3.29 -6.18
C GLN A 130 19.07 4.46 -5.20
N GLY A 131 18.97 4.20 -3.89
CA GLY A 131 18.75 5.22 -2.87
C GLY A 131 17.28 5.63 -2.71
N PHE A 132 16.32 4.89 -3.27
CA PHE A 132 14.90 5.26 -3.14
C PHE A 132 14.35 5.12 -1.72
N LEU A 133 15.04 4.39 -0.84
CA LEU A 133 14.66 4.27 0.57
C LEU A 133 14.60 5.64 1.29
N ASP A 134 15.40 6.62 0.86
CA ASP A 134 15.43 7.99 1.43
C ASP A 134 14.10 8.76 1.24
N ARG A 135 13.19 8.27 0.39
CA ARG A 135 11.85 8.86 0.20
C ARG A 135 10.87 8.47 1.31
N TYR A 136 11.22 7.46 2.11
CA TYR A 136 10.34 6.86 3.11
C TYR A 136 10.87 7.15 4.51
N GLN A 137 9.94 7.22 5.46
CA GLN A 137 10.21 7.45 6.87
C GLN A 137 10.20 6.14 7.67
N VAL A 138 9.45 5.14 7.19
CA VAL A 138 9.30 3.83 7.84
C VAL A 138 9.56 2.72 6.82
N LEU A 139 10.35 1.73 7.21
CA LEU A 139 10.55 0.49 6.47
C LEU A 139 10.02 -0.68 7.30
N VAL A 140 9.14 -1.47 6.70
CA VAL A 140 8.52 -2.64 7.33
C VAL A 140 8.96 -3.90 6.60
N TRP A 141 9.52 -4.87 7.31
CA TRP A 141 9.95 -6.15 6.78
C TRP A 141 9.15 -7.27 7.41
N THR A 142 8.16 -7.80 6.68
CA THR A 142 7.20 -8.77 7.25
C THR A 142 7.48 -10.22 6.89
N ASP A 143 8.18 -10.47 5.79
CA ASP A 143 8.38 -11.81 5.23
C ASP A 143 9.69 -11.88 4.41
N GLY A 144 10.17 -13.09 4.08
CA GLY A 144 11.38 -13.28 3.29
C GLY A 144 12.62 -12.79 4.02
N ALA A 145 12.99 -13.46 5.10
CA ALA A 145 14.09 -13.08 6.00
C ALA A 145 15.47 -12.89 5.34
N VAL A 146 15.65 -13.36 4.10
CA VAL A 146 16.96 -13.46 3.45
C VAL A 146 17.14 -12.29 2.49
N THR A 147 18.27 -11.58 2.55
CA THR A 147 18.70 -10.65 1.50
C THR A 147 20.23 -10.59 1.41
N GLU A 148 20.76 -9.82 0.48
CA GLU A 148 22.21 -9.59 0.32
C GLU A 148 22.77 -8.70 1.45
N GLU A 149 24.02 -8.96 1.87
CA GLU A 149 24.69 -8.17 2.91
C GLU A 149 24.78 -6.69 2.55
N LYS A 150 24.95 -6.35 1.26
CA LYS A 150 24.96 -4.96 0.77
C LYS A 150 23.64 -4.23 1.04
N THR A 151 22.50 -4.92 0.91
CA THR A 151 21.18 -4.33 1.14
C THR A 151 20.99 -4.03 2.62
N LEU A 152 21.40 -4.96 3.49
CA LEU A 152 21.35 -4.76 4.94
C LEU A 152 22.17 -3.54 5.36
N GLN A 153 23.37 -3.36 4.79
CA GLN A 153 24.21 -2.18 5.07
C GLN A 153 23.54 -0.86 4.64
N GLN A 154 22.80 -0.85 3.54
CA GLN A 154 22.05 0.34 3.08
C GLN A 154 20.86 0.63 3.99
N ILE A 155 20.09 -0.38 4.38
CA ILE A 155 19.00 -0.23 5.34
C ILE A 155 19.54 0.24 6.69
N GLU A 156 20.66 -0.31 7.15
CA GLU A 156 21.31 0.09 8.41
C GLU A 156 21.70 1.57 8.37
N LYS A 157 22.35 2.00 7.29
CA LYS A 157 22.76 3.39 7.11
C LYS A 157 21.55 4.34 7.12
N TRP A 158 20.46 3.97 6.45
CA TRP A 158 19.22 4.74 6.43
C TRP A 158 18.58 4.82 7.83
N ALA A 159 18.52 3.69 8.55
CA ALA A 159 17.97 3.65 9.90
C ALA A 159 18.80 4.51 10.88
N LEU A 160 20.15 4.45 10.79
CA LEU A 160 21.04 5.29 11.57
C LEU A 160 20.92 6.79 11.24
N ALA A 161 20.46 7.13 10.04
CA ALA A 161 20.18 8.50 9.62
C ALA A 161 18.79 9.01 10.08
N GLY A 162 18.01 8.19 10.80
CA GLY A 162 16.73 8.57 11.38
C GLY A 162 15.50 7.86 10.81
N GLY A 163 15.69 6.90 9.90
CA GLY A 163 14.61 6.02 9.44
C GLY A 163 14.15 5.02 10.51
N SER A 164 12.87 4.70 10.54
CA SER A 164 12.29 3.72 11.49
C SER A 164 12.12 2.35 10.83
N LEU A 165 12.79 1.33 11.38
CA LEU A 165 12.81 -0.03 10.84
C LEU A 165 12.05 -1.01 11.74
N TYR A 166 11.02 -1.65 11.19
CA TYR A 166 10.24 -2.67 11.87
C TYR A 166 10.36 -4.00 11.14
N CYS A 167 10.79 -5.06 11.84
CA CYS A 167 10.98 -6.38 11.25
C CYS A 167 10.12 -7.41 11.97
N TYR A 168 9.06 -7.91 11.34
CA TYR A 168 8.28 -9.01 11.91
C TYR A 168 9.05 -10.33 11.93
N ILE A 169 9.93 -10.51 10.95
CA ILE A 169 10.79 -11.67 10.79
C ILE A 169 12.26 -11.29 11.06
N GLN A 170 13.04 -12.22 11.64
CA GLN A 170 14.46 -11.98 11.92
C GLN A 170 15.28 -11.99 10.61
N PRO A 171 15.87 -10.87 10.19
CA PRO A 171 16.61 -10.85 8.93
C PRO A 171 17.96 -11.57 9.00
N GLN A 172 18.41 -12.05 7.85
CA GLN A 172 19.68 -12.74 7.66
C GLN A 172 20.25 -12.53 6.25
N THR A 173 21.57 -12.73 6.12
CA THR A 173 22.22 -12.75 4.81
C THR A 173 21.91 -14.05 4.05
N VAL A 174 22.18 -14.07 2.75
CA VAL A 174 22.14 -15.29 1.92
C VAL A 174 23.05 -16.42 2.43
N GLU A 175 24.12 -16.09 3.15
CA GLU A 175 24.99 -17.10 3.80
C GLU A 175 24.46 -17.59 5.15
N GLY A 176 23.27 -17.18 5.57
CA GLY A 176 22.64 -17.59 6.82
C GLY A 176 23.17 -16.87 8.07
N ARG A 177 23.85 -15.72 7.90
CA ARG A 177 24.29 -14.90 9.04
C ARG A 177 23.12 -14.03 9.50
N LEU A 178 22.68 -14.21 10.75
CA LEU A 178 21.67 -13.35 11.35
C LEU A 178 22.15 -11.90 11.39
N TRP A 179 21.31 -10.98 10.92
CA TRP A 179 21.61 -9.56 10.98
C TRP A 179 21.41 -9.04 12.41
N LYS A 180 22.47 -8.42 12.95
CA LYS A 180 22.45 -7.78 14.26
C LYS A 180 22.33 -6.28 14.06
N LEU A 181 21.13 -5.76 14.24
CA LEU A 181 20.90 -4.33 14.13
C LEU A 181 21.45 -3.57 15.34
N PRO A 182 22.15 -2.45 15.13
CA PRO A 182 22.57 -1.54 16.20
C PRO A 182 21.56 -0.42 16.51
N ALA A 183 20.40 -0.35 15.83
CA ALA A 183 19.50 0.80 15.85
C ALA A 183 18.39 0.77 16.94
N LYS A 184 17.88 1.96 17.27
CA LYS A 184 17.04 2.28 18.44
C LYS A 184 15.56 1.82 18.35
N ASP A 185 15.01 1.71 17.14
CA ASP A 185 13.58 1.40 16.89
C ASP A 185 13.35 0.01 16.28
N PHE A 186 14.27 -0.92 16.52
CA PHE A 186 14.14 -2.31 16.05
C PHE A 186 13.16 -3.10 16.93
N ALA A 187 12.04 -3.52 16.35
CA ALA A 187 11.16 -4.51 16.97
C ALA A 187 11.05 -5.76 16.09
N VAL A 188 11.56 -6.88 16.59
CA VAL A 188 11.13 -8.23 16.19
C VAL A 188 10.11 -8.68 17.21
N SER A 189 8.82 -8.63 16.86
CA SER A 189 7.72 -8.96 17.76
C SER A 189 7.07 -10.27 17.36
N PRO A 190 7.12 -11.32 18.20
CA PRO A 190 6.51 -12.61 17.91
C PRO A 190 5.07 -12.76 18.44
N SER A 191 4.37 -11.68 18.82
CA SER A 191 3.04 -11.80 19.43
C SER A 191 1.91 -12.04 18.42
N SER A 192 1.76 -11.17 17.42
CA SER A 192 0.89 -11.35 16.26
C SER A 192 1.18 -10.30 15.18
N LEU A 193 0.74 -10.54 13.95
CA LEU A 193 0.86 -9.57 12.85
C LEU A 193 0.03 -8.30 13.10
N ALA A 194 -1.16 -8.43 13.68
CA ALA A 194 -2.03 -7.30 13.99
C ALA A 194 -1.40 -6.37 15.03
N SER A 195 -0.93 -6.93 16.16
CA SER A 195 -0.24 -6.14 17.19
C SER A 195 1.04 -5.49 16.68
N PHE A 196 1.73 -6.12 15.72
CA PHE A 196 2.88 -5.54 15.05
C PHE A 196 2.51 -4.30 14.23
N PHE A 197 1.45 -4.35 13.41
CA PHE A 197 0.99 -3.18 12.65
C PHE A 197 0.38 -2.09 13.52
N GLU A 198 -0.37 -2.45 14.56
CA GLU A 198 -0.87 -1.50 15.56
C GLU A 198 0.28 -0.73 16.24
N GLN A 199 1.38 -1.41 16.57
CA GLN A 199 2.56 -0.76 17.16
C GLN A 199 3.16 0.28 16.20
N ILE A 200 3.27 -0.04 14.91
CA ILE A 200 3.77 0.90 13.90
C ILE A 200 2.82 2.10 13.79
N ALA A 201 1.51 1.86 13.70
CA ALA A 201 0.48 2.90 13.66
C ALA A 201 0.56 3.86 14.85
N LEU A 202 0.68 3.33 16.06
CA LEU A 202 0.79 4.12 17.29
C LEU A 202 2.09 4.93 17.36
N SER A 203 3.20 4.38 16.86
CA SER A 203 4.51 5.05 16.88
C SER A 203 4.61 6.18 15.85
N HIS A 204 3.77 6.15 14.81
CA HIS A 204 3.81 7.08 13.68
C HIS A 204 2.46 7.77 13.43
N ALA A 205 1.76 8.14 14.50
CA ALA A 205 0.49 8.84 14.43
C ALA A 205 0.59 10.09 13.52
N GLY A 206 -0.30 10.18 12.52
CA GLY A 206 -0.33 11.26 11.53
C GLY A 206 0.37 10.96 10.21
N LEU A 207 1.31 10.00 10.18
CA LEU A 207 1.83 9.40 8.95
C LEU A 207 0.94 8.26 8.43
N ILE A 208 0.26 7.58 9.36
CA ILE A 208 -0.60 6.42 9.14
C ILE A 208 -2.06 6.90 9.25
N PRO A 209 -2.76 7.12 8.12
CA PRO A 209 -3.95 7.97 8.07
C PRO A 209 -5.23 7.40 8.70
N ASP A 210 -5.45 6.08 8.74
CA ASP A 210 -6.55 5.43 9.47
C ASP A 210 -6.05 4.62 10.68
N GLY A 211 -4.92 3.93 10.53
CA GLY A 211 -4.27 3.15 11.58
C GLY A 211 -5.13 2.05 12.18
N ARG A 212 -6.14 1.56 11.45
CA ARG A 212 -7.20 0.68 11.97
C ARG A 212 -7.52 -0.45 11.01
N ALA A 213 -7.60 -1.67 11.52
CA ALA A 213 -8.12 -2.79 10.74
C ALA A 213 -9.66 -2.84 10.73
N ASP A 214 -10.32 -2.00 9.91
CA ASP A 214 -11.79 -1.92 9.81
C ASP A 214 -12.37 -1.97 8.37
N LYS A 215 -11.52 -2.23 7.37
CA LYS A 215 -11.83 -2.21 5.93
C LYS A 215 -12.29 -0.84 5.41
N VAL A 216 -11.88 0.24 6.07
CA VAL A 216 -12.07 1.60 5.58
C VAL A 216 -10.71 2.16 5.19
N TYR A 217 -10.47 2.21 3.89
CA TYR A 217 -9.13 2.49 3.37
C TYR A 217 -8.94 3.96 3.10
N TRP A 218 -7.93 4.55 3.72
CA TRP A 218 -7.55 5.94 3.51
C TRP A 218 -6.36 6.08 2.57
N THR A 219 -6.39 7.13 1.75
CA THR A 219 -5.21 7.60 0.99
C THR A 219 -5.14 9.11 1.10
N ARG A 220 -4.00 9.62 1.58
CA ARG A 220 -3.71 11.06 1.61
C ARG A 220 -2.86 11.42 0.41
N PHE A 221 -3.16 12.54 -0.23
CA PHE A 221 -2.39 13.08 -1.35
C PHE A 221 -1.45 14.21 -0.90
N LYS A 222 -0.49 14.59 -1.75
CA LYS A 222 0.47 15.67 -1.46
C LYS A 222 -0.17 17.05 -1.26
N ASN A 223 -1.36 17.28 -1.83
CA ASN A 223 -2.16 18.48 -1.61
C ASN A 223 -3.03 18.41 -0.35
N ASP A 224 -2.76 17.44 0.53
CA ASP A 224 -3.46 17.13 1.78
C ASP A 224 -4.93 16.70 1.64
N SER A 225 -5.45 16.59 0.40
CA SER A 225 -6.75 15.95 0.17
C SER A 225 -6.70 14.46 0.52
N VAL A 226 -7.87 13.91 0.88
CA VAL A 226 -8.02 12.53 1.33
C VAL A 226 -9.10 11.84 0.51
N LEU A 227 -8.80 10.62 0.06
CA LEU A 227 -9.78 9.70 -0.52
C LEU A 227 -10.00 8.53 0.43
N ILE A 228 -11.27 8.22 0.69
CA ILE A 228 -11.69 7.14 1.59
C ILE A 228 -12.58 6.17 0.81
N LEU A 229 -12.21 4.89 0.83
CA LEU A 229 -13.09 3.80 0.37
C LEU A 229 -13.67 3.11 1.59
N ASN A 230 -14.99 3.16 1.75
CA ASN A 230 -15.66 2.33 2.75
C ASN A 230 -15.89 0.94 2.15
N PHE A 231 -14.98 0.02 2.43
CA PHE A 231 -15.11 -1.39 2.05
C PHE A 231 -15.53 -2.25 3.24
N SER A 232 -16.11 -1.66 4.28
CA SER A 232 -16.80 -2.39 5.35
C SER A 232 -18.26 -2.68 4.97
N ASP A 233 -18.99 -3.38 5.83
CA ASP A 233 -20.43 -3.61 5.67
C ASP A 233 -21.28 -2.64 6.52
N GLN A 234 -20.65 -1.61 7.10
CA GLN A 234 -21.30 -0.59 7.93
C GLN A 234 -21.15 0.78 7.28
N VAL A 235 -22.06 1.70 7.60
CA VAL A 235 -21.90 3.11 7.20
C VAL A 235 -20.71 3.70 7.94
N TYR A 236 -19.80 4.33 7.21
CA TYR A 236 -18.67 5.04 7.80
C TYR A 236 -19.01 6.53 7.95
N GLU A 237 -18.85 7.08 9.15
CA GLU A 237 -19.14 8.48 9.45
C GLU A 237 -17.87 9.25 9.80
N ILE A 238 -17.65 10.37 9.12
CA ILE A 238 -16.54 11.29 9.40
C ILE A 238 -16.99 12.73 9.15
N ASN A 239 -16.74 13.62 10.12
CA ASN A 239 -17.07 15.05 10.00
C ASN A 239 -18.52 15.33 9.53
N ASN A 240 -19.50 14.56 10.02
CA ASN A 240 -20.91 14.57 9.60
C ASN A 240 -21.19 14.12 8.14
N HIS A 241 -20.18 13.60 7.43
CA HIS A 241 -20.36 12.94 6.14
C HIS A 241 -20.51 11.43 6.35
N LYS A 242 -21.44 10.83 5.61
CA LYS A 242 -21.65 9.38 5.57
C LYS A 242 -21.10 8.82 4.28
N ILE A 243 -20.34 7.74 4.38
CA ILE A 243 -19.90 6.94 3.24
C ILE A 243 -20.58 5.59 3.37
N GLU A 244 -21.50 5.29 2.45
CA GLU A 244 -22.20 4.01 2.42
C GLU A 244 -21.24 2.84 2.14
N PRO A 245 -21.59 1.59 2.51
CA PRO A 245 -20.82 0.41 2.12
C PRO A 245 -20.56 0.36 0.60
N GLY A 246 -19.29 0.16 0.21
CA GLY A 246 -18.84 0.22 -1.18
C GLY A 246 -18.70 1.64 -1.75
N GLY A 247 -18.91 2.67 -0.94
CA GLY A 247 -18.84 4.08 -1.33
C GLY A 247 -17.43 4.66 -1.28
N ILE A 248 -17.22 5.74 -2.04
CA ILE A 248 -16.00 6.54 -2.01
C ILE A 248 -16.34 7.95 -1.55
N GLY A 249 -15.58 8.48 -0.59
CA GLY A 249 -15.63 9.89 -0.17
C GLY A 249 -14.31 10.60 -0.48
N GLU A 250 -14.38 11.86 -0.92
CA GLU A 250 -13.23 12.75 -1.09
C GLU A 250 -13.37 13.94 -0.12
N PHE A 251 -12.28 14.29 0.54
CA PHE A 251 -12.25 15.38 1.52
C PHE A 251 -11.08 16.31 1.20
N GLN A 252 -11.35 17.61 1.11
CA GLN A 252 -10.32 18.63 0.91
C GLN A 252 -9.84 19.20 2.26
N PRO A 253 -8.59 19.71 2.35
CA PRO A 253 -8.03 20.26 3.58
C PRO A 253 -8.87 21.39 4.21
N ASP A 254 -9.56 22.16 3.36
CA ASP A 254 -10.31 23.36 3.76
C ASP A 254 -11.81 23.10 4.00
N GLY A 255 -12.25 21.83 4.06
CA GLY A 255 -13.67 21.48 4.22
C GLY A 255 -14.56 21.86 3.03
N LYS A 256 -13.96 22.21 1.88
CA LYS A 256 -14.67 22.33 0.60
C LYS A 256 -14.93 20.93 0.06
N ASN A 257 -16.06 20.37 0.45
CA ASN A 257 -16.62 19.14 -0.11
C ASN A 257 -17.64 19.50 -1.18
#